data_AF-A0A9W4H4A2-F1
#
_entry.id   AF-A0A9W4H4A2-F1
#
_cell.length_a   1.000
_cell.length_b   1.000
_cell.length_c   1.000
_cell.angle_alpha   90.00
_cell.angle_beta   90.00
_cell.angle_gamma   90.00
#
_symmetry.space_group_name_H-M   'P 1'
#
loop_
_entity.id
_entity.type
_entity.pdbx_description
1 polymer ?
#
loop_
_entity_poly.entity_id
_entity_poly.type
_entity_poly.pdbx_seq_one_letter_code
_entity_poly.pdbx_strand_id
1 'polypeptide(L)'
;MRAAAEAAVRRTARRRRRDGTQRTFRVDVRYSQTEHHAIKAKAKAMEIAGAHLVGAVVMAFVEGTQPLPGQRTATDDLIDELVALRAQVAKIGGNVNQIAHRLNSGGQPYQADTAVLAQAERTVHGVREAIAAIETAAHQAADRKAA
;
A
#
# COMPACT_ATOMS: atom_id res chain seq x y z
N MET A 1 -13.11 -45.28 -2.41
CA MET A 1 -12.42 -44.39 -3.37
C MET A 1 -12.29 -42.92 -2.95
N ARG A 2 -13.01 -42.40 -1.92
CA ARG A 2 -12.89 -40.97 -1.53
C ARG A 2 -11.62 -40.61 -0.72
N ALA A 3 -11.04 -41.54 0.04
CA ALA A 3 -9.85 -41.27 0.85
C ALA A 3 -8.54 -41.08 0.04
N ALA A 4 -8.43 -41.72 -1.13
CA ALA A 4 -7.25 -41.62 -1.99
C ALA A 4 -7.19 -40.27 -2.74
N ALA A 5 -8.34 -39.71 -3.09
CA ALA A 5 -8.45 -38.41 -3.74
C ALA A 5 -8.13 -37.26 -2.76
N GLU A 6 -8.56 -37.37 -1.51
CA GLU A 6 -8.27 -36.38 -0.47
C GLU A 6 -6.78 -36.38 -0.07
N ALA A 7 -6.14 -37.55 -0.08
CA ALA A 7 -4.69 -37.70 0.10
C ALA A 7 -3.86 -37.19 -1.10
N ALA A 8 -4.43 -37.16 -2.31
CA ALA A 8 -3.77 -36.66 -3.50
C ALA A 8 -3.71 -35.12 -3.54
N VAL A 9 -4.76 -34.43 -3.06
CA VAL A 9 -4.77 -32.96 -2.96
C VAL A 9 -3.75 -32.45 -1.94
N ARG A 10 -3.50 -33.20 -0.86
CA ARG A 10 -2.49 -32.85 0.18
C ARG A 10 -1.04 -33.09 -0.23
N ARG A 11 -0.78 -33.73 -1.38
CA ARG A 11 0.58 -34.12 -1.79
C ARG A 11 1.06 -33.35 -3.00
N THR A 12 1.06 -32.02 -2.89
CA THR A 12 1.91 -31.18 -3.74
C THR A 12 2.84 -30.34 -2.89
N ALA A 13 3.61 -31.02 -2.02
CA ALA A 13 4.87 -30.46 -1.55
C ALA A 13 5.73 -30.24 -2.78
N ARG A 14 5.75 -29.01 -3.31
CA ARG A 14 6.60 -28.58 -4.42
C ARG A 14 8.04 -28.94 -4.04
N ARG A 15 8.52 -30.10 -4.52
CA ARG A 15 9.89 -30.54 -4.31
C ARG A 15 10.77 -29.54 -5.05
N ARG A 16 11.33 -28.58 -4.32
CA ARG A 16 12.29 -27.62 -4.88
C ARG A 16 13.39 -28.42 -5.58
N ARG A 17 13.75 -28.02 -6.80
CA ARG A 17 14.86 -28.62 -7.55
C ARG A 17 16.08 -28.60 -6.63
N ARG A 18 16.67 -29.77 -6.39
CA ARG A 18 17.80 -29.91 -5.46
C ARG A 18 18.95 -29.10 -6.06
N ASP A 19 19.31 -28.01 -5.38
CA ASP A 19 20.54 -27.30 -5.67
C ASP A 19 21.71 -28.25 -5.37
N GLY A 20 22.69 -28.34 -6.27
CA GLY A 20 23.75 -29.35 -6.20
C GLY A 20 24.68 -29.17 -4.99
N THR A 21 24.61 -28.00 -4.35
CA THR A 21 25.45 -27.60 -3.23
C THR A 21 24.61 -27.24 -2.01
N GLN A 22 25.07 -27.65 -0.83
CA GLN A 22 24.48 -27.27 0.45
C GLN A 22 24.60 -25.75 0.64
N ARG A 23 23.50 -25.10 1.06
CA ARG A 23 23.53 -23.68 1.46
C ARG A 23 24.32 -23.55 2.78
N THR A 24 25.39 -22.76 2.76
CA THR A 24 26.32 -22.59 3.90
C THR A 24 26.07 -21.30 4.71
N PHE A 25 25.44 -20.29 4.11
CA PHE A 25 25.16 -19.02 4.80
C PHE A 25 23.95 -19.15 5.73
N ARG A 26 24.08 -18.60 6.95
CA ARG A 26 23.03 -18.56 7.97
C ARG A 26 22.80 -17.14 8.47
N VAL A 27 21.57 -16.86 8.89
CA VAL A 27 21.17 -15.62 9.57
C VAL A 27 20.64 -15.99 10.95
N ASP A 28 21.27 -15.48 11.99
CA ASP A 28 20.93 -15.81 13.39
C ASP A 28 20.06 -14.71 14.00
N VAL A 29 18.90 -15.08 14.57
CA VAL A 29 17.96 -14.19 15.27
C VAL A 29 17.64 -14.76 16.65
N ARG A 30 17.54 -13.89 17.67
CA ARG A 30 17.09 -14.26 19.01
C ARG A 30 15.62 -13.89 19.18
N TYR A 31 14.86 -14.81 19.77
CA TYR A 31 13.46 -14.63 20.11
C TYR A 31 13.28 -14.76 21.61
N SER A 32 12.35 -14.00 22.18
CA SER A 32 11.79 -14.30 23.48
C SER A 32 11.06 -15.66 23.46
N GLN A 33 10.82 -16.21 24.65
CA GLN A 33 10.07 -17.46 24.77
C GLN A 33 8.67 -17.37 24.12
N THR A 34 7.99 -16.24 24.33
CA THR A 34 6.65 -15.98 23.77
C THR A 34 6.68 -15.95 22.24
N GLU A 35 7.61 -15.21 21.64
CA GLU A 35 7.75 -15.14 20.18
C GLU A 35 8.07 -16.50 19.57
N HIS A 36 9.01 -17.24 20.19
CA HIS A 36 9.37 -18.57 19.73
C HIS A 36 8.19 -19.57 19.78
N HIS A 37 7.37 -19.51 20.84
CA HIS A 37 6.16 -20.32 20.93
C HIS A 37 5.13 -19.93 19.86
N ALA A 38 4.92 -18.64 19.63
CA ALA A 38 4.01 -18.14 18.59
C ALA A 38 4.44 -18.62 17.19
N ILE A 39 5.73 -18.50 16.86
CA ILE A 39 6.30 -18.97 15.59
C ILE A 39 6.07 -20.48 15.44
N LYS A 40 6.38 -21.28 16.48
CA LYS A 40 6.19 -22.74 16.44
C LYS A 40 4.73 -23.13 16.31
N ALA A 41 3.83 -22.46 17.02
CA ALA A 41 2.39 -22.72 16.94
C ALA A 41 1.85 -22.43 15.53
N LYS A 42 2.22 -21.28 14.95
CA LYS A 42 1.82 -20.92 13.58
C LYS A 42 2.40 -21.89 12.55
N ALA A 43 3.67 -22.24 12.66
CA ALA A 43 4.32 -23.18 11.76
C ALA A 43 3.68 -24.58 11.84
N LYS A 44 3.35 -25.05 13.05
CA LYS A 44 2.63 -26.31 13.27
C LYS A 44 1.24 -26.29 12.63
N ALA A 45 0.48 -25.20 12.78
CA ALA A 45 -0.83 -25.05 12.15
C ALA A 45 -0.75 -25.04 10.61
N MET A 46 0.39 -24.68 10.05
CA MET A 46 0.69 -24.71 8.61
C MET A 46 1.43 -25.98 8.17
N GLU A 47 1.64 -26.94 9.08
CA GLU A 47 2.37 -28.20 8.83
C GLU A 47 3.80 -28.01 8.26
N ILE A 48 4.47 -26.91 8.63
CA ILE A 48 5.85 -26.59 8.22
C ILE A 48 6.77 -26.40 9.41
N ALA A 49 8.08 -26.47 9.18
CA ALA A 49 9.08 -26.16 10.20
C ALA A 49 9.11 -24.65 10.52
N GLY A 50 9.36 -24.28 11.78
CA GLY A 50 9.46 -22.87 12.19
C GLY A 50 10.50 -22.08 11.40
N ALA A 51 11.67 -22.67 11.16
CA ALA A 51 12.70 -22.05 10.30
C ALA A 51 12.23 -21.86 8.85
N HIS A 52 11.39 -22.77 8.33
CA HIS A 52 10.81 -22.63 7.00
C HIS A 52 9.81 -21.47 6.96
N LEU A 53 8.96 -21.33 7.99
CA LEU A 53 8.03 -20.20 8.11
C LEU A 53 8.79 -18.86 8.12
N VAL A 54 9.79 -18.73 9.00
CA VAL A 54 10.60 -17.50 9.10
C VAL A 54 11.29 -17.19 7.78
N GLY A 55 11.96 -18.19 7.18
CA GLY A 55 12.64 -18.01 5.90
C GLY A 55 11.68 -17.66 4.76
N ALA A 56 10.50 -18.27 4.70
CA ALA A 56 9.52 -17.99 3.66
C ALA A 56 8.96 -16.57 3.76
N VAL A 57 8.64 -16.09 4.96
CA VAL A 57 8.16 -14.71 5.17
C VAL A 57 9.24 -13.69 4.85
N VAL A 58 10.48 -13.93 5.28
CA VAL A 58 11.61 -13.04 4.98
C VAL A 58 11.90 -13.01 3.48
N MET A 59 11.92 -14.15 2.80
CA MET A 59 12.12 -14.19 1.35
C MET A 59 10.97 -13.54 0.59
N ALA A 60 9.72 -13.71 1.04
CA ALA A 60 8.58 -13.03 0.45
C ALA A 60 8.72 -11.50 0.51
N PHE A 61 9.33 -10.98 1.59
CA PHE A 61 9.67 -9.57 1.70
C PHE A 61 10.83 -9.16 0.79
N VAL A 62 11.94 -9.92 0.78
CA VAL A 62 13.10 -9.66 -0.09
C VAL A 62 12.72 -9.67 -1.57
N GLU A 63 11.78 -10.54 -1.95
CA GLU A 63 11.26 -10.68 -3.32
C GLU A 63 10.14 -9.67 -3.63
N GLY A 64 9.75 -8.81 -2.68
CA GLY A 64 8.73 -7.76 -2.86
C GLY A 64 7.29 -8.26 -2.92
N THR A 65 7.05 -9.54 -2.66
CA THR A 65 5.71 -10.16 -2.67
C THR A 65 4.88 -9.88 -1.42
N GLN A 66 5.52 -9.47 -0.31
CA GLN A 66 4.83 -9.10 0.92
C GLN A 66 5.55 -7.93 1.62
N PRO A 67 4.85 -6.84 2.00
CA PRO A 67 5.48 -5.73 2.71
C PRO A 67 5.79 -6.07 4.18
N LEU A 68 6.83 -5.45 4.74
CA LEU A 68 7.10 -5.47 6.18
C LEU A 68 6.14 -4.50 6.90
N PRO A 69 5.47 -4.93 7.98
CA PRO A 69 4.66 -4.03 8.80
C PRO A 69 5.50 -2.88 9.37
N GLY A 70 4.97 -1.65 9.31
CA GLY A 70 5.61 -0.46 9.87
C GLY A 70 6.60 0.24 8.94
N GLN A 71 6.83 -0.29 7.73
CA GLN A 71 7.56 0.43 6.70
C GLN A 71 6.58 1.29 5.89
N ARG A 72 6.93 2.56 5.67
CA ARG A 72 6.14 3.45 4.82
C ARG A 72 5.99 2.80 3.44
N THR A 73 4.75 2.72 2.97
CA THR A 73 4.41 2.17 1.66
C THR A 73 4.25 3.30 0.65
N ALA A 74 4.33 2.98 -0.64
CA ALA A 74 3.98 3.93 -1.71
C ALA A 74 2.55 4.46 -1.54
N THR A 75 1.64 3.69 -0.92
CA THR A 75 0.29 4.14 -0.59
C THR A 75 0.29 5.24 0.46
N ASP A 76 1.16 5.16 1.47
CA ASP A 76 1.26 6.17 2.53
C ASP A 76 1.79 7.50 1.96
N ASP A 77 2.76 7.45 1.04
CA ASP A 77 3.27 8.64 0.36
C ASP A 77 2.18 9.31 -0.49
N LEU A 78 1.36 8.53 -1.21
CA LEU A 78 0.22 9.04 -1.97
C LEU A 78 -0.87 9.66 -1.08
N ILE A 79 -1.11 9.08 0.10
CA ILE A 79 -2.04 9.66 1.09
C ILE A 79 -1.54 11.03 1.55
N ASP A 80 -0.25 11.18 1.82
CA ASP A 80 0.33 12.45 2.24
C ASP A 80 0.26 13.51 1.13
N GLU A 81 0.52 13.13 -0.12
CA GLU A 81 0.33 14.02 -1.28
C GLU A 81 -1.14 14.48 -1.41
N LEU A 82 -2.11 13.57 -1.21
CA LEU A 82 -3.52 13.90 -1.22
C LEU A 82 -3.90 14.87 -0.08
N VAL A 83 -3.36 14.66 1.11
CA VAL A 83 -3.56 15.56 2.26
C VAL A 83 -2.99 16.95 1.97
N ALA A 84 -1.81 17.03 1.36
CA ALA A 84 -1.20 18.29 0.95
C ALA A 84 -2.06 19.04 -0.09
N LEU A 85 -2.56 18.31 -1.10
CA LEU A 85 -3.48 18.85 -2.12
C LEU A 85 -4.77 19.38 -1.49
N ARG A 86 -5.37 18.65 -0.54
CA ARG A 86 -6.58 19.07 0.17
C ARG A 86 -6.38 20.40 0.90
N ALA A 87 -5.22 20.62 1.50
CA ALA A 87 -4.89 21.88 2.17
C ALA A 87 -4.81 23.06 1.17
N GLN A 88 -4.27 22.84 -0.03
CA GLN A 88 -4.23 23.86 -1.08
C GLN A 88 -5.64 24.19 -1.60
N VAL A 89 -6.48 23.18 -1.82
CA VAL A 89 -7.88 23.38 -2.24
C VAL A 89 -8.67 24.15 -1.19
N ALA A 90 -8.49 23.86 0.11
CA ALA A 90 -9.17 24.58 1.18
C ALA A 90 -8.84 26.09 1.17
N LYS A 91 -7.57 26.46 0.94
CA LYS A 91 -7.16 27.87 0.82
C LYS A 91 -7.86 28.57 -0.35
N ILE A 92 -7.97 27.89 -1.48
CA ILE A 92 -8.65 28.39 -2.67
C ILE A 92 -10.16 28.56 -2.40
N GLY A 93 -10.80 27.57 -1.77
CA GLY A 93 -12.19 27.65 -1.37
C GLY A 93 -12.47 28.85 -0.47
N GLY A 94 -11.55 29.15 0.46
CA GLY A 94 -11.60 30.36 1.27
C GLY A 94 -11.60 31.65 0.45
N ASN A 95 -10.71 31.76 -0.53
CA ASN A 95 -10.64 32.93 -1.41
C ASN A 95 -11.89 33.08 -2.30
N VAL A 96 -12.38 31.98 -2.89
CA VAL A 96 -13.61 31.98 -3.69
C VAL A 96 -14.81 32.39 -2.83
N ASN A 97 -14.91 31.88 -1.60
CA ASN A 97 -15.98 32.25 -0.68
C ASN A 97 -15.94 33.73 -0.28
N GLN A 98 -14.75 34.32 -0.13
CA GLN A 98 -14.60 35.76 0.13
C GLN A 98 -15.06 36.62 -1.05
N ILE A 99 -14.71 36.23 -2.29
CA ILE A 99 -15.15 36.91 -3.50
C ILE A 99 -16.69 36.82 -3.62
N ALA A 100 -17.25 35.62 -3.43
CA ALA A 100 -18.68 35.38 -3.48
C ALA A 100 -19.44 36.20 -2.43
N HIS A 101 -18.96 36.22 -1.17
CA HIS A 101 -19.57 37.04 -0.13
C HIS A 101 -19.60 38.52 -0.53
N ARG A 102 -18.49 39.04 -1.07
CA ARG A 102 -18.40 40.45 -1.43
C ARG A 102 -19.37 40.83 -2.53
N LEU A 103 -19.46 40.01 -3.56
CA LEU A 103 -20.43 40.15 -4.64
C LEU A 103 -21.87 40.10 -4.10
N ASN A 104 -22.17 39.14 -3.22
CA ASN A 104 -23.49 38.99 -2.61
C ASN A 104 -23.88 40.19 -1.72
N SER A 105 -22.90 40.89 -1.13
CA SER A 105 -23.11 42.13 -0.38
C SER A 105 -23.21 43.39 -1.26
N GLY A 106 -23.25 43.25 -2.59
CA GLY A 106 -23.31 44.39 -3.52
C GLY A 106 -21.97 45.11 -3.73
N GLY A 107 -20.87 44.55 -3.23
CA GLY A 107 -19.53 45.08 -3.43
C GLY A 107 -18.96 44.70 -4.80
N GLN A 108 -17.96 45.44 -5.27
CA GLN A 108 -17.25 45.12 -6.51
C GLN A 108 -16.05 44.19 -6.27
N PRO A 109 -15.75 43.28 -7.22
CA PRO A 109 -14.53 42.48 -7.18
C PRO A 109 -13.28 43.38 -7.18
N TYR A 110 -12.22 42.94 -6.52
CA TYR A 110 -10.90 43.51 -6.74
C TYR A 110 -10.34 43.08 -8.10
N GLN A 111 -9.43 43.89 -8.64
CA GLN A 111 -8.75 43.62 -9.89
C GLN A 111 -7.98 42.28 -9.87
N ALA A 112 -7.56 41.82 -8.68
CA ALA A 112 -6.89 40.54 -8.49
C ALA A 112 -7.84 39.33 -8.45
N ASP A 113 -9.15 39.52 -8.24
CA ASP A 113 -10.11 38.43 -8.04
C ASP A 113 -10.22 37.53 -9.28
N THR A 114 -10.11 38.11 -10.48
CA THR A 114 -10.09 37.36 -11.75
C THR A 114 -8.89 36.43 -11.84
N ALA A 115 -7.70 36.89 -11.42
CA ALA A 115 -6.50 36.06 -11.41
C ALA A 115 -6.58 34.93 -10.37
N VAL A 116 -7.18 35.22 -9.21
CA VAL A 116 -7.44 34.23 -8.16
C VAL A 116 -8.42 33.15 -8.65
N LEU A 117 -9.49 33.53 -9.35
CA LEU A 117 -10.45 32.59 -9.93
C LEU A 117 -9.82 31.72 -11.03
N ALA A 118 -9.01 32.30 -11.91
CA ALA A 118 -8.27 31.53 -12.93
C ALA A 118 -7.28 30.54 -12.29
N GLN A 119 -6.63 30.93 -11.20
CA GLN A 119 -5.77 30.01 -10.45
C GLN A 119 -6.58 28.92 -9.74
N ALA A 120 -7.76 29.26 -9.21
CA ALA A 120 -8.68 28.31 -8.60
C ALA A 120 -9.10 27.21 -9.57
N GLU A 121 -9.52 27.58 -10.78
CA GLU A 121 -9.86 26.62 -11.84
C GLU A 121 -8.69 25.69 -12.17
N ARG A 122 -7.49 26.24 -12.37
CA ARG A 122 -6.28 25.45 -12.64
C ARG A 122 -5.98 24.45 -11.54
N THR A 123 -6.07 24.87 -10.27
CA THR A 123 -5.82 23.97 -9.16
C THR A 123 -6.91 22.89 -9.06
N VAL A 124 -8.18 23.22 -9.26
CA VAL A 124 -9.25 22.22 -9.29
C VAL A 124 -9.04 21.21 -10.42
N HIS A 125 -8.57 21.66 -11.58
CA HIS A 125 -8.23 20.77 -12.69
C HIS A 125 -7.07 19.83 -12.32
N GLY A 126 -5.97 20.38 -11.78
CA GLY A 126 -4.83 19.56 -11.32
C GLY A 126 -5.20 18.57 -10.21
N VAL A 127 -6.13 18.92 -9.32
CA VAL A 127 -6.67 17.99 -8.30
C VAL A 127 -7.43 16.84 -8.96
N ARG A 128 -8.25 17.11 -9.99
CA ARG A 128 -8.97 16.06 -10.72
C ARG A 128 -8.00 15.12 -11.45
N GLU A 129 -6.97 15.67 -12.07
CA GLU A 129 -5.92 14.86 -12.73
C GLU A 129 -5.17 13.99 -11.71
N ALA A 130 -4.82 14.54 -10.55
CA ALA A 130 -4.16 13.79 -9.48
C ALA A 130 -5.05 12.65 -8.94
N ILE A 131 -6.35 12.92 -8.74
CA ILE A 131 -7.33 11.88 -8.33
C ILE A 131 -7.39 10.77 -9.39
N ALA A 132 -7.50 11.12 -10.67
CA ALA A 132 -7.54 10.13 -11.76
C ALA A 132 -6.24 9.30 -11.86
N ALA A 133 -5.09 9.93 -11.61
CA ALA A 133 -3.80 9.23 -11.55
C ALA A 133 -3.73 8.25 -10.37
N ILE A 134 -4.23 8.65 -9.18
CA ILE A 134 -4.32 7.79 -8.00
C ILE A 134 -5.27 6.61 -8.26
N GLU A 135 -6.45 6.84 -8.83
CA GLU A 135 -7.40 5.78 -9.19
C GLU A 135 -6.76 4.77 -10.16
N THR A 136 -6.07 5.28 -11.18
CA THR A 136 -5.35 4.43 -12.15
C THR A 136 -4.25 3.61 -11.47
N ALA A 137 -3.45 4.23 -10.61
CA ALA A 137 -2.39 3.54 -9.88
C ALA A 137 -2.94 2.48 -8.90
N ALA A 138 -4.05 2.78 -8.23
CA ALA A 138 -4.73 1.87 -7.33
C ALA A 138 -5.30 0.65 -8.07
N HIS A 139 -5.94 0.86 -9.23
CA HIS A 139 -6.41 -0.22 -10.10
C HIS A 139 -5.26 -1.12 -10.57
N GLN A 140 -4.17 -0.53 -11.06
CA GLN A 140 -2.99 -1.31 -11.48
C GLN A 140 -2.36 -2.10 -10.31
N ALA A 141 -2.33 -1.52 -9.11
CA ALA A 141 -1.82 -2.20 -7.93
C ALA A 141 -2.71 -3.37 -7.51
N ALA A 142 -4.04 -3.22 -7.62
CA ALA A 142 -5.00 -4.29 -7.36
C ALA A 142 -4.87 -5.43 -8.39
N ASP A 143 -4.75 -5.10 -9.67
CA ASP A 143 -4.61 -6.09 -10.75
C ASP A 143 -3.31 -6.90 -10.63
N ARG A 144 -2.18 -6.24 -10.29
CA ARG A 144 -0.91 -6.93 -10.04
C ARG A 144 -0.97 -7.90 -8.86
N LYS A 145 -1.86 -7.67 -7.89
CA LYS A 145 -2.03 -8.54 -6.72
C LYS A 145 -2.93 -9.75 -7.02
N ALA A 146 -3.70 -9.70 -8.11
CA ALA A 146 -4.61 -10.76 -8.54
C ALA A 146 -3.98 -11.74 -9.57
N ALA A 147 -2.83 -11.37 -10.17
CA ALA A 147 -2.05 -12.19 -11.10
C ALA A 147 -0.99 -13.05 -10.39
#